data_AF-A0A2D8AII2-F1
#
_entry.id   AF-A0A2D8AII2-F1
#
_cell.length_a   1.000
_cell.length_b   1.000
_cell.length_c   1.000
_cell.angle_alpha   90.00
_cell.angle_beta   90.00
_cell.angle_gamma   90.00
#
_symmetry.space_group_name_H-M   'P 1'
#
loop_
_entity.id
_entity.type
_entity.pdbx_description
1 polymer ?
#
loop_
_entity_poly.entity_id
_entity_poly.type
_entity_poly.pdbx_seq_one_letter_code
_entity_poly.pdbx_strand_id
1 'polypeptide(L)'
;MTSRVPIRLGAELYGHASTAADVELICLMAQTLRSAGIPGVQIVLGHVGIFKALVSEAGLNAGAESHLFEAVQRKAYDEIDLLLDCKVQDSALKQQFKDLTRLSGDESVLARAQEAFADASAAVTAELKELNDIVHGVNQRLGGLDLHFDLCELRGYEYHTGIVFAAYINGYGRAVAKGGRYDQLGKAFGRARPASGFDTDLKVLAQLSGKELARPKGILAPDSDESLLAQKISDLRSQGEKVVTLLGTEDVANIDASDMHCDRRLIKRGAAWVVE
;
A
#
# COMPACT_ATOMS: atom_id res chain seq x y z
N MET A 1 3.55 10.37 13.06
CA MET A 1 2.49 9.75 13.90
C MET A 1 1.50 9.03 12.98
N THR A 2 1.14 7.76 13.25
CA THR A 2 0.01 7.12 12.56
C THR A 2 -1.28 7.81 13.02
N SER A 3 -2.19 8.12 12.10
CA SER A 3 -3.50 8.62 12.49
C SER A 3 -4.24 7.54 13.30
N ARG A 4 -4.92 7.92 14.39
CA ARG A 4 -5.87 7.05 15.09
C ARG A 4 -7.21 6.92 14.34
N VAL A 5 -7.39 7.69 13.26
CA VAL A 5 -8.59 7.69 12.42
C VAL A 5 -8.15 7.59 10.95
N PRO A 6 -7.57 6.45 10.52
CA PRO A 6 -7.16 6.25 9.12
C PRO A 6 -8.39 6.18 8.22
N ILE A 7 -8.24 6.60 6.96
CA ILE A 7 -9.25 6.34 5.92
C ILE A 7 -8.66 5.27 5.02
N ARG A 8 -9.05 4.00 5.26
CA ARG A 8 -8.50 2.86 4.53
C ARG A 8 -9.12 2.74 3.15
N LEU A 9 -8.26 2.55 2.16
CA LEU A 9 -8.61 2.17 0.80
C LEU A 9 -7.86 0.88 0.49
N GLY A 10 -8.47 -0.02 -0.27
CA GLY A 10 -7.89 -1.32 -0.55
C GLY A 10 -8.79 -2.19 -1.41
N ALA A 11 -8.30 -3.38 -1.71
CA ALA A 11 -9.04 -4.40 -2.42
C ALA A 11 -8.72 -5.77 -1.82
N GLU A 12 -9.74 -6.62 -1.76
CA GLU A 12 -9.66 -7.98 -1.24
C GLU A 12 -10.15 -8.96 -2.29
N LEU A 13 -9.40 -10.03 -2.52
CA LEU A 13 -9.75 -11.12 -3.43
C LEU A 13 -9.99 -12.39 -2.61
N TYR A 14 -11.23 -12.86 -2.60
CA TYR A 14 -11.63 -14.10 -1.92
C TYR A 14 -11.98 -15.21 -2.89
N GLY A 15 -11.52 -16.42 -2.59
CA GLY A 15 -11.94 -17.65 -3.26
C GLY A 15 -11.08 -18.10 -4.42
N HIS A 16 -9.87 -17.56 -4.54
CA HIS A 16 -8.90 -18.01 -5.53
C HIS A 16 -7.53 -18.19 -4.86
N ALA A 17 -6.96 -19.39 -4.93
CA ALA A 17 -5.71 -19.75 -4.24
C ALA A 17 -4.48 -19.68 -5.15
N SER A 18 -4.64 -19.37 -6.44
CA SER A 18 -3.52 -19.37 -7.37
C SER A 18 -2.69 -18.10 -7.22
N THR A 19 -1.42 -18.18 -7.63
CA THR A 19 -0.51 -17.04 -7.73
C THR A 19 -1.05 -15.92 -8.61
N ALA A 20 -1.98 -16.21 -9.54
CA ALA A 20 -2.60 -15.19 -10.37
C ALA A 20 -3.41 -14.16 -9.57
N ALA A 21 -3.96 -14.55 -8.40
CA ALA A 21 -4.64 -13.63 -7.50
C ALA A 21 -3.65 -12.62 -6.87
N ASP A 22 -2.50 -13.10 -6.42
CA ASP A 22 -1.49 -12.23 -5.81
C ASP A 22 -0.82 -11.33 -6.85
N VAL A 23 -0.53 -11.85 -8.04
CA VAL A 23 -0.04 -11.06 -9.18
C VAL A 23 -1.01 -9.90 -9.48
N GLU A 24 -2.31 -10.19 -9.53
CA GLU A 24 -3.34 -9.18 -9.77
C GLU A 24 -3.34 -8.09 -8.70
N LEU A 25 -3.28 -8.48 -7.42
CA LEU A 25 -3.33 -7.54 -6.30
C LEU A 25 -2.07 -6.67 -6.19
N ILE A 26 -0.88 -7.24 -6.44
CA ILE A 26 0.36 -6.47 -6.48
C ILE A 26 0.33 -5.46 -7.63
N CYS A 27 -0.13 -5.87 -8.81
CA CYS A 27 -0.29 -4.97 -9.96
C CYS A 27 -1.30 -3.87 -9.69
N LEU A 28 -2.47 -4.22 -9.12
CA LEU A 28 -3.52 -3.27 -8.77
C LEU A 28 -3.05 -2.27 -7.71
N MET A 29 -2.29 -2.71 -6.70
CA MET A 29 -1.67 -1.84 -5.71
C MET A 29 -0.71 -0.85 -6.39
N ALA A 30 0.21 -1.35 -7.24
CA ALA A 30 1.17 -0.52 -7.95
C ALA A 30 0.50 0.53 -8.85
N GLN A 31 -0.53 0.11 -9.60
CA GLN A 31 -1.33 1.00 -10.44
C GLN A 31 -2.14 2.02 -9.62
N THR A 32 -2.64 1.62 -8.45
CA THR A 32 -3.32 2.53 -7.51
C THR A 32 -2.38 3.64 -7.05
N LEU A 33 -1.15 3.29 -6.63
CA LEU A 33 -0.15 4.26 -6.20
C LEU A 33 0.31 5.18 -7.34
N ARG A 34 0.50 4.63 -8.54
CA ARG A 34 0.78 5.41 -9.75
C ARG A 34 -0.36 6.38 -10.07
N SER A 35 -1.60 5.93 -9.96
CA SER A 35 -2.79 6.75 -10.19
C SER A 35 -2.96 7.85 -9.13
N ALA A 36 -2.53 7.58 -7.89
CA ALA A 36 -2.43 8.60 -6.84
C ALA A 36 -1.23 9.55 -7.03
N GLY A 37 -0.35 9.30 -8.02
CA GLY A 37 0.84 10.09 -8.30
C GLY A 37 1.89 10.00 -7.19
N ILE A 38 2.03 8.83 -6.59
CA ILE A 38 3.09 8.56 -5.62
C ILE A 38 4.40 8.28 -6.41
N PRO A 39 5.46 9.10 -6.22
CA PRO A 39 6.71 8.94 -6.95
C PRO A 39 7.62 7.88 -6.32
N GLY A 40 8.48 7.24 -7.13
CA GLY A 40 9.59 6.42 -6.63
C GLY A 40 9.17 5.25 -5.75
N VAL A 41 8.08 4.56 -6.11
CA VAL A 41 7.56 3.42 -5.36
C VAL A 41 8.47 2.20 -5.52
N GLN A 42 8.93 1.69 -4.38
CA GLN A 42 9.65 0.41 -4.27
C GLN A 42 8.73 -0.62 -3.63
N ILE A 43 8.59 -1.79 -4.24
CA ILE A 43 7.74 -2.86 -3.71
C ILE A 43 8.62 -3.96 -3.14
N VAL A 44 8.53 -4.15 -1.83
CA VAL A 44 9.22 -5.22 -1.12
C VAL A 44 8.31 -6.44 -1.05
N LEU A 45 8.79 -7.58 -1.54
CA LEU A 45 8.11 -8.87 -1.51
C LEU A 45 8.78 -9.81 -0.50
N GLY A 46 7.97 -10.57 0.24
CA GLY A 46 8.41 -11.60 1.17
C GLY A 46 7.45 -12.79 1.15
N HIS A 47 7.80 -13.88 1.83
CA HIS A 47 6.96 -15.08 1.86
C HIS A 47 7.02 -15.78 3.22
N VAL A 48 5.97 -15.61 4.04
CA VAL A 48 5.99 -16.16 5.41
C VAL A 48 6.00 -17.69 5.45
N GLY A 49 5.53 -18.33 4.37
CA GLY A 49 5.56 -19.79 4.22
C GLY A 49 6.97 -20.39 4.33
N ILE A 50 8.01 -19.68 3.85
CA ILE A 50 9.39 -20.18 3.89
C ILE A 50 9.84 -20.31 5.35
N PHE A 51 9.64 -19.26 6.16
CA PHE A 51 9.94 -19.30 7.59
C PHE A 51 9.11 -20.36 8.32
N LYS A 52 7.81 -20.47 8.03
CA LYS A 52 6.91 -21.47 8.64
C LYS A 52 7.35 -22.90 8.34
N ALA A 53 7.76 -23.18 7.10
CA ALA A 53 8.27 -24.49 6.70
C ALA A 53 9.54 -24.85 7.50
N LEU A 54 10.51 -23.93 7.58
CA LEU A 54 11.74 -24.15 8.34
C LEU A 54 11.46 -24.34 9.85
N VAL A 55 10.56 -23.55 10.45
CA VAL A 55 10.18 -23.70 11.87
C VAL A 55 9.58 -25.07 12.14
N SER A 56 8.67 -25.51 11.27
CA SER A 56 8.02 -26.82 11.38
C SER A 56 9.04 -27.95 11.26
N GLU A 57 9.98 -27.86 10.33
CA GLU A 57 11.02 -28.87 10.12
C GLU A 57 12.03 -28.93 11.26
N ALA A 58 12.36 -27.78 11.85
CA ALA A 58 13.26 -27.70 12.99
C ALA A 58 12.62 -28.23 14.28
N GLY A 59 11.31 -28.48 14.27
CA GLY A 59 10.58 -28.95 15.45
C GLY A 59 10.65 -27.96 16.61
N LEU A 60 10.73 -26.66 16.32
CA LEU A 60 10.77 -25.63 17.35
C LEU A 60 9.44 -25.62 18.11
N ASN A 61 9.51 -25.61 19.44
CA ASN A 61 8.33 -25.38 20.25
C ASN A 61 7.88 -23.91 20.19
N ALA A 62 6.64 -23.64 20.59
CA ALA A 62 6.05 -22.30 20.51
C ALA A 62 6.88 -21.20 21.20
N GLY A 63 7.56 -21.50 22.31
CA GLY A 63 8.42 -20.54 22.99
C GLY A 63 9.68 -20.21 22.20
N ALA A 64 10.34 -21.22 21.63
CA ALA A 64 11.51 -21.03 20.78
C ALA A 64 11.15 -20.31 19.47
N GLU A 65 10.03 -20.67 18.85
CA GLU A 65 9.50 -19.98 17.67
C GLU A 65 9.22 -18.51 17.97
N SER A 66 8.54 -18.20 19.07
CA SER A 66 8.23 -16.81 19.45
C SER A 66 9.49 -15.98 19.68
N HIS A 67 10.48 -16.51 20.39
CA HIS A 67 11.75 -15.80 20.60
C HIS A 67 12.52 -15.60 19.30
N LEU A 68 12.58 -16.62 18.43
CA LEU A 68 13.22 -16.52 17.12
C LEU A 68 12.51 -15.46 16.26
N PHE A 69 11.19 -15.49 16.22
CA PHE A 69 10.37 -14.52 15.50
C PHE A 69 10.65 -13.07 15.94
N GLU A 70 10.69 -12.81 17.25
CA GLU A 70 11.02 -11.49 17.80
C GLU A 70 12.44 -11.04 17.43
N ALA A 71 13.41 -11.95 17.50
CA ALA A 71 14.80 -11.65 17.12
C ALA A 71 14.91 -11.32 15.62
N VAL A 72 14.20 -12.06 14.76
CA VAL A 72 14.11 -11.80 13.30
C VAL A 72 13.48 -10.45 13.01
N GLN A 73 12.37 -10.09 13.68
CA GLN A 73 11.71 -8.79 13.50
C GLN A 73 12.61 -7.61 13.88
N ARG A 74 13.48 -7.78 14.88
CA ARG A 74 14.49 -6.78 15.28
C ARG A 74 15.78 -6.84 14.46
N LYS A 75 15.92 -7.82 13.56
CA LYS A 75 17.15 -8.14 12.81
C LYS A 75 18.36 -8.34 13.76
N ALA A 76 18.15 -8.99 14.90
CA ALA A 76 19.18 -9.26 15.90
C ALA A 76 20.01 -10.49 15.53
N TYR A 77 20.89 -10.36 14.51
CA TYR A 77 21.58 -11.51 13.89
C TYR A 77 22.37 -12.40 14.88
N ASP A 78 23.05 -11.81 15.86
CA ASP A 78 23.79 -12.58 16.86
C ASP A 78 22.84 -13.41 17.76
N GLU A 79 21.71 -12.83 18.14
CA GLU A 79 20.67 -13.50 18.94
C GLU A 79 20.00 -14.62 18.14
N ILE A 80 19.69 -14.37 16.87
CA ILE A 80 19.16 -15.35 15.92
C ILE A 80 20.12 -16.53 15.81
N ASP A 81 21.40 -16.28 15.54
CA ASP A 81 22.40 -17.33 15.34
C ASP A 81 22.56 -18.18 16.61
N LEU A 82 22.63 -17.55 17.78
CA LEU A 82 22.70 -18.24 19.08
C LEU A 82 21.48 -19.12 19.34
N LEU A 83 20.27 -18.62 19.06
CA LEU A 83 19.04 -19.39 19.21
C LEU A 83 19.02 -20.60 18.29
N LEU A 84 19.38 -20.42 17.02
CA LEU A 84 19.45 -21.51 16.04
C LEU A 84 20.52 -22.53 16.42
N ASP A 85 21.68 -22.07 16.88
CA ASP A 85 22.77 -22.95 17.32
C ASP A 85 22.37 -23.83 18.51
N CYS A 86 21.58 -23.27 19.44
CA CYS A 86 21.09 -23.98 20.61
C CYS A 86 19.89 -24.90 20.32
N LYS A 87 19.00 -24.52 19.40
CA LYS A 87 17.68 -25.15 19.24
C LYS A 87 17.56 -26.07 18.03
N VAL A 88 18.36 -25.86 16.99
CA VAL A 88 18.32 -26.65 15.75
C VAL A 88 19.54 -27.58 15.71
N GLN A 89 19.30 -28.89 15.66
CA GLN A 89 20.37 -29.90 15.66
C GLN A 89 20.91 -30.14 14.24
N ASP A 90 20.03 -30.16 13.24
CA ASP A 90 20.41 -30.35 11.84
C ASP A 90 21.21 -29.13 11.34
N SER A 91 22.45 -29.38 10.90
CA SER A 91 23.36 -28.33 10.45
C SER A 91 22.93 -27.68 9.13
N ALA A 92 22.33 -28.45 8.22
CA ALA A 92 21.87 -27.93 6.93
C ALA A 92 20.64 -27.03 7.14
N LEU A 93 19.67 -27.49 7.93
CA LEU A 93 18.47 -26.72 8.26
C LEU A 93 18.81 -25.44 9.03
N LYS A 94 19.76 -25.53 9.97
CA LYS A 94 20.31 -24.38 10.69
C LYS A 94 20.92 -23.35 9.74
N GLN A 95 21.72 -23.79 8.77
CA GLN A 95 22.32 -22.90 7.78
C GLN A 95 21.25 -22.23 6.91
N GLN A 96 20.25 -22.99 6.45
CA GLN A 96 19.11 -22.45 5.67
C GLN A 96 18.35 -21.37 6.43
N PHE A 97 18.14 -21.53 7.75
CA PHE A 97 17.56 -20.48 8.60
C PHE A 97 18.45 -19.23 8.67
N LYS A 98 19.76 -19.42 8.92
CA LYS A 98 20.71 -18.31 8.98
C LYS A 98 20.73 -17.54 7.66
N ASP A 99 20.68 -18.24 6.53
CA ASP A 99 20.62 -17.65 5.20
C ASP A 99 19.31 -16.90 4.99
N LEU A 100 18.16 -17.50 5.33
CA LEU A 100 16.83 -16.87 5.22
C LEU A 100 16.82 -15.48 5.87
N THR A 101 17.34 -15.36 7.09
CA THR A 101 17.35 -14.09 7.84
C THR A 101 18.21 -12.99 7.20
N ARG A 102 19.07 -13.35 6.24
CA ARG A 102 20.00 -12.47 5.53
C ARG A 102 19.62 -12.28 4.05
N LEU A 103 18.51 -12.89 3.60
CA LEU A 103 17.96 -12.74 2.25
C LEU A 103 17.04 -11.50 2.18
N SER A 104 17.69 -10.33 2.12
CA SER A 104 17.04 -9.05 1.86
C SER A 104 17.88 -8.18 0.92
N GLY A 105 17.23 -7.39 0.05
CA GLY A 105 17.91 -6.61 -0.98
C GLY A 105 17.11 -6.44 -2.27
N ASP A 106 17.82 -6.33 -3.38
CA ASP A 106 17.29 -6.20 -4.75
C ASP A 106 16.97 -7.58 -5.36
N GLU A 107 16.70 -7.62 -6.66
CA GLU A 107 16.37 -8.85 -7.41
C GLU A 107 17.43 -9.96 -7.29
N SER A 108 18.70 -9.63 -6.97
CA SER A 108 19.75 -10.65 -6.75
C SER A 108 19.43 -11.60 -5.60
N VAL A 109 18.55 -11.20 -4.68
CA VAL A 109 18.08 -12.03 -3.55
C VAL A 109 17.41 -13.31 -4.04
N LEU A 110 16.69 -13.30 -5.17
CA LEU A 110 16.02 -14.51 -5.66
C LEU A 110 17.01 -15.59 -6.11
N ALA A 111 18.10 -15.20 -6.79
CA ALA A 111 19.16 -16.12 -7.17
C ALA A 111 19.89 -16.68 -5.92
N ARG A 112 20.22 -15.79 -4.97
CA ARG A 112 20.82 -16.20 -3.68
C ARG A 112 19.91 -17.13 -2.89
N ALA A 113 18.59 -16.92 -2.94
CA ALA A 113 17.62 -17.79 -2.29
C ALA A 113 17.57 -19.17 -2.95
N GLN A 114 17.63 -19.25 -4.28
CA GLN A 114 17.69 -20.52 -5.00
C GLN A 114 18.94 -21.34 -4.62
N GLU A 115 20.09 -20.66 -4.46
CA GLU A 115 21.32 -21.30 -3.98
C GLU A 115 21.21 -21.76 -2.53
N ALA A 116 20.74 -20.89 -1.62
CA ALA A 116 20.60 -21.18 -0.20
C ALA A 116 19.63 -22.34 0.09
N PHE A 117 18.60 -22.48 -0.76
CA PHE A 117 17.56 -23.51 -0.61
C PHE A 117 17.66 -24.65 -1.62
N ALA A 118 18.82 -24.83 -2.27
CA ALA A 118 19.02 -25.90 -3.26
C ALA A 118 18.76 -27.31 -2.70
N ASP A 119 19.19 -27.55 -1.45
CA ASP A 119 18.99 -28.80 -0.72
C ASP A 119 17.85 -28.71 0.33
N ALA A 120 16.98 -27.71 0.21
CA ALA A 120 15.86 -27.54 1.13
C ALA A 120 14.74 -28.56 0.86
N SER A 121 13.86 -28.71 1.84
CA SER A 121 12.71 -29.61 1.73
C SER A 121 11.76 -29.22 0.59
N ALA A 122 10.88 -30.15 0.23
CA ALA A 122 9.78 -29.88 -0.70
C ALA A 122 8.85 -28.74 -0.22
N ALA A 123 8.72 -28.55 1.10
CA ALA A 123 7.89 -27.49 1.66
C ALA A 123 8.55 -26.12 1.41
N VAL A 124 9.82 -25.96 1.77
CA VAL A 124 10.58 -24.70 1.56
C VAL A 124 10.68 -24.35 0.07
N THR A 125 11.01 -25.34 -0.76
CA THR A 125 11.17 -25.15 -2.21
C THR A 125 9.83 -24.81 -2.90
N ALA A 126 8.70 -25.33 -2.43
CA ALA A 126 7.38 -24.96 -2.93
C ALA A 126 7.06 -23.47 -2.68
N GLU A 127 7.35 -22.96 -1.49
CA GLU A 127 7.11 -21.55 -1.14
C GLU A 127 8.03 -20.59 -1.90
N LEU A 128 9.31 -20.97 -2.08
CA LEU A 128 10.23 -20.21 -2.93
C LEU A 128 9.78 -20.23 -4.40
N LYS A 129 9.28 -21.36 -4.88
CA LYS A 129 8.72 -21.46 -6.24
C LYS A 129 7.51 -20.54 -6.40
N GLU A 130 6.61 -20.53 -5.42
CA GLU A 130 5.43 -19.66 -5.45
C GLU A 130 5.83 -18.18 -5.57
N LEU A 131 6.81 -17.73 -4.76
CA LEU A 131 7.34 -16.37 -4.85
C LEU A 131 7.91 -16.06 -6.24
N ASN A 132 8.71 -16.97 -6.81
CA ASN A 132 9.29 -16.78 -8.15
C ASN A 132 8.21 -16.71 -9.24
N ASP A 133 7.19 -17.56 -9.17
CA ASP A 133 6.06 -17.54 -10.11
C ASP A 133 5.30 -16.20 -10.03
N ILE A 134 5.11 -15.65 -8.82
CA ILE A 134 4.47 -14.35 -8.62
C ILE A 134 5.33 -13.21 -9.20
N VAL A 135 6.62 -13.19 -8.90
CA VAL A 135 7.56 -12.18 -9.45
C VAL A 135 7.54 -12.20 -10.97
N HIS A 136 7.61 -13.40 -11.56
CA HIS A 136 7.52 -13.55 -13.01
C HIS A 136 6.20 -13.01 -13.57
N GLY A 137 5.07 -13.36 -12.93
CA GLY A 137 3.74 -12.88 -13.34
C GLY A 137 3.58 -11.36 -13.24
N VAL A 138 4.10 -10.74 -12.19
CA VAL A 138 4.09 -9.28 -11.99
C VAL A 138 4.92 -8.59 -13.07
N ASN A 139 6.13 -9.08 -13.33
CA ASN A 139 7.02 -8.55 -14.36
C ASN A 139 6.42 -8.68 -15.77
N GLN A 140 5.74 -9.80 -16.05
CA GLN A 140 5.04 -10.00 -17.33
C GLN A 140 3.83 -9.06 -17.49
N ARG A 141 3.08 -8.77 -16.41
CA ARG A 141 1.83 -7.99 -16.47
C ARG A 141 2.05 -6.48 -16.49
N LEU A 142 2.93 -5.95 -15.65
CA LEU A 142 3.11 -4.50 -15.49
C LEU A 142 4.48 -4.00 -15.95
N GLY A 143 5.53 -4.80 -15.75
CA GLY A 143 6.93 -4.46 -16.09
C GLY A 143 7.46 -3.19 -15.41
N GLY A 144 8.79 -3.09 -15.25
CA GLY A 144 9.44 -1.87 -14.77
C GLY A 144 9.02 -1.41 -13.36
N LEU A 145 8.58 -2.35 -12.51
CA LEU A 145 8.43 -2.09 -11.08
C LEU A 145 9.79 -2.23 -10.41
N ASP A 146 10.06 -1.36 -9.44
CA ASP A 146 11.25 -1.48 -8.59
C ASP A 146 10.97 -2.51 -7.49
N LEU A 147 11.32 -3.76 -7.76
CA LEU A 147 11.08 -4.89 -6.87
C LEU A 147 12.28 -5.15 -5.97
N HIS A 148 11.99 -5.23 -4.68
CA HIS A 148 12.92 -5.60 -3.63
C HIS A 148 12.38 -6.80 -2.87
N PHE A 149 13.26 -7.45 -2.10
CA PHE A 149 12.93 -8.67 -1.39
C PHE A 149 13.37 -8.58 0.06
N ASP A 150 12.53 -9.07 0.96
CA ASP A 150 12.90 -9.44 2.33
C ASP A 150 12.15 -10.72 2.65
N LEU A 151 12.84 -11.86 2.51
CA LEU A 151 12.22 -13.17 2.71
C LEU A 151 11.89 -13.44 4.19
N CYS A 152 12.35 -12.57 5.09
CA CYS A 152 12.04 -12.54 6.51
C CYS A 152 11.17 -11.32 6.90
N GLU A 153 10.43 -10.70 5.96
CA GLU A 153 9.37 -9.77 6.32
C GLU A 153 8.19 -10.56 6.92
N LEU A 154 8.20 -10.68 8.25
CA LEU A 154 7.19 -11.43 9.00
C LEU A 154 6.14 -10.53 9.67
N ARG A 155 5.97 -9.27 9.23
CA ARG A 155 4.84 -8.46 9.71
C ARG A 155 3.53 -9.17 9.45
N GLY A 156 2.71 -9.30 10.48
CA GLY A 156 1.43 -10.00 10.36
C GLY A 156 1.54 -11.51 10.22
N TYR A 157 2.66 -12.08 10.64
CA TYR A 157 2.94 -13.52 10.65
C TYR A 157 1.80 -14.41 11.18
N GLU A 158 1.11 -13.92 12.21
CA GLU A 158 -0.01 -14.63 12.85
C GLU A 158 -1.23 -14.78 11.92
N TYR A 159 -1.40 -13.92 10.92
CA TYR A 159 -2.55 -13.97 9.99
C TYR A 159 -2.16 -14.25 8.54
N HIS A 160 -0.95 -13.91 8.10
CA HIS A 160 -0.49 -14.20 6.75
C HIS A 160 -0.16 -15.67 6.53
N THR A 161 -0.49 -16.19 5.36
CA THR A 161 -0.33 -17.61 5.00
C THR A 161 0.59 -17.86 3.81
N GLY A 162 1.07 -16.81 3.13
CA GLY A 162 1.92 -16.94 1.96
C GLY A 162 2.70 -15.66 1.66
N ILE A 163 2.61 -15.16 0.43
CA ILE A 163 3.24 -13.90 0.03
C ILE A 163 2.77 -12.72 0.90
N VAL A 164 3.72 -11.85 1.23
CA VAL A 164 3.48 -10.52 1.79
C VAL A 164 4.15 -9.49 0.92
N PHE A 165 3.57 -8.31 0.82
CA PHE A 165 4.11 -7.24 0.00
C PHE A 165 3.83 -5.87 0.60
N ALA A 166 4.78 -4.95 0.44
CA ALA A 166 4.63 -3.59 0.92
C ALA A 166 5.31 -2.60 -0.02
N ALA A 167 4.66 -1.46 -0.23
CA ALA A 167 5.18 -0.37 -1.04
C ALA A 167 5.80 0.71 -0.15
N TYR A 168 7.02 1.11 -0.46
CA TYR A 168 7.78 2.15 0.22
C TYR A 168 8.17 3.25 -0.76
N ILE A 169 8.47 4.44 -0.23
CA ILE A 169 9.06 5.54 -1.00
C ILE A 169 10.20 6.16 -0.20
N ASN A 170 11.14 6.77 -0.91
CA ASN A 170 12.21 7.54 -0.28
C ASN A 170 11.63 8.73 0.52
N GLY A 171 12.19 8.96 1.71
CA GLY A 171 11.76 10.05 2.60
C GLY A 171 10.53 9.74 3.46
N TYR A 172 9.88 8.57 3.28
CA TYR A 172 8.79 8.12 4.15
C TYR A 172 9.14 6.79 4.81
N GLY A 173 9.49 6.82 6.11
CA GLY A 173 9.99 5.65 6.85
C GLY A 173 8.96 4.56 7.16
N ARG A 174 7.86 4.46 6.41
CA ARG A 174 6.78 3.48 6.61
C ARG A 174 6.22 3.02 5.27
N ALA A 175 5.56 1.87 5.26
CA ALA A 175 4.85 1.41 4.08
C ALA A 175 3.70 2.37 3.74
N VAL A 176 3.62 2.78 2.47
CA VAL A 176 2.52 3.58 1.91
C VAL A 176 1.30 2.69 1.66
N ALA A 177 1.54 1.49 1.13
CA ALA A 177 0.55 0.44 0.98
C ALA A 177 1.15 -0.89 1.40
N LYS A 178 0.33 -1.84 1.82
CA LYS A 178 0.77 -3.19 2.20
C LYS A 178 -0.33 -4.20 1.99
N GLY A 179 0.05 -5.45 1.79
CA GLY A 179 -0.85 -6.54 1.50
C GLY A 179 -0.20 -7.90 1.66
N GLY A 180 -0.96 -8.93 1.35
CA GLY A 180 -0.50 -10.31 1.37
C GLY A 180 -1.64 -11.31 1.45
N ARG A 181 -1.28 -12.59 1.41
CA ARG A 181 -2.22 -13.72 1.48
C ARG A 181 -2.55 -14.09 2.93
N TYR A 182 -3.80 -14.42 3.23
CA TYR A 182 -4.31 -14.73 4.59
C TYR A 182 -5.48 -15.74 4.57
N ASP A 183 -5.28 -16.92 3.97
CA ASP A 183 -6.31 -17.93 3.69
C ASP A 183 -7.08 -18.45 4.92
N GLN A 184 -6.50 -18.27 6.12
CA GLN A 184 -7.04 -18.80 7.36
C GLN A 184 -7.92 -17.81 8.14
N LEU A 185 -7.97 -16.52 7.74
CA LEU A 185 -8.73 -15.49 8.48
C LEU A 185 -10.21 -15.84 8.61
N GLY A 186 -10.80 -16.46 7.58
CA GLY A 186 -12.20 -16.88 7.59
C GLY A 186 -12.54 -17.97 8.60
N LYS A 187 -11.55 -18.70 9.16
CA LYS A 187 -11.80 -19.73 10.20
C LYS A 187 -12.53 -19.14 11.40
N ALA A 188 -12.19 -17.91 11.79
CA ALA A 188 -12.87 -17.20 12.89
C ALA A 188 -14.36 -16.94 12.60
N PHE A 189 -14.77 -16.98 11.34
CA PHE A 189 -16.14 -16.74 10.87
C PHE A 189 -16.82 -18.00 10.32
N GLY A 190 -16.27 -19.18 10.62
CA GLY A 190 -16.90 -20.47 10.32
C GLY A 190 -16.43 -21.18 9.05
N ARG A 191 -15.55 -20.58 8.22
CA ARG A 191 -14.92 -21.30 7.10
C ARG A 191 -13.60 -20.66 6.65
N ALA A 192 -12.56 -21.47 6.48
CA ALA A 192 -11.36 -21.03 5.76
C ALA A 192 -11.71 -20.84 4.26
N ARG A 193 -11.15 -19.81 3.64
CA ARG A 193 -11.24 -19.59 2.20
C ARG A 193 -9.99 -18.85 1.74
N PRO A 194 -9.41 -19.22 0.58
CA PRO A 194 -8.30 -18.49 0.02
C PRO A 194 -8.59 -16.99 -0.06
N ALA A 195 -7.66 -16.18 0.41
CA ALA A 195 -7.85 -14.74 0.50
C ALA A 195 -6.51 -14.01 0.41
N SER A 196 -6.47 -12.93 -0.36
CA SER A 196 -5.32 -12.03 -0.49
C SER A 196 -5.82 -10.62 -0.71
N GLY A 197 -5.03 -9.63 -0.35
CA GLY A 197 -5.44 -8.24 -0.51
C GLY A 197 -4.39 -7.22 -0.15
N PHE A 198 -4.76 -5.95 -0.26
CA PHE A 198 -3.92 -4.83 0.17
C PHE A 198 -4.74 -3.65 0.68
N ASP A 199 -4.12 -2.84 1.53
CA ASP A 199 -4.66 -1.57 1.99
C ASP A 199 -3.63 -0.44 1.94
N THR A 200 -4.14 0.79 1.97
CA THR A 200 -3.41 2.05 2.08
C THR A 200 -4.25 3.07 2.86
N ASP A 201 -3.62 4.11 3.43
CA ASP A 201 -4.32 5.23 4.07
C ASP A 201 -4.46 6.40 3.08
N LEU A 202 -5.68 6.79 2.76
CA LEU A 202 -5.97 7.90 1.85
C LEU A 202 -5.32 9.22 2.31
N LYS A 203 -5.20 9.45 3.61
CA LYS A 203 -4.54 10.67 4.13
C LYS A 203 -3.05 10.66 3.82
N VAL A 204 -2.42 9.48 3.90
CA VAL A 204 -1.01 9.30 3.52
C VAL A 204 -0.85 9.48 2.02
N LEU A 205 -1.74 8.92 1.20
CA LEU A 205 -1.70 9.14 -0.25
C LEU A 205 -1.85 10.62 -0.63
N ALA A 206 -2.83 11.31 -0.04
CA ALA A 206 -3.06 12.73 -0.30
C ALA A 206 -1.86 13.60 0.12
N GLN A 207 -1.18 13.23 1.20
CA GLN A 207 0.01 13.93 1.68
C GLN A 207 1.25 13.69 0.80
N LEU A 208 1.44 12.46 0.32
CA LEU A 208 2.64 12.04 -0.42
C LEU A 208 2.49 12.17 -1.94
N SER A 209 1.28 12.48 -2.43
CA SER A 209 1.03 12.66 -3.85
C SER A 209 1.85 13.82 -4.40
N GLY A 210 2.58 13.55 -5.48
CA GLY A 210 3.23 14.59 -6.29
C GLY A 210 2.27 15.25 -7.29
N LYS A 211 0.96 14.94 -7.26
CA LYS A 211 0.01 15.57 -8.18
C LYS A 211 -0.28 17.00 -7.74
N GLU A 212 0.02 17.92 -8.63
CA GLU A 212 -0.58 19.26 -8.57
C GLU A 212 -2.05 19.15 -8.98
N LEU A 213 -2.93 19.30 -8.00
CA LEU A 213 -4.35 19.40 -8.26
C LEU A 213 -4.65 20.86 -8.61
N ALA A 214 -5.10 21.08 -9.86
CA ALA A 214 -5.64 22.37 -10.25
C ALA A 214 -6.76 22.75 -9.26
N ARG A 215 -6.57 23.87 -8.56
CA ARG A 215 -7.64 24.49 -7.77
C ARG A 215 -8.32 25.47 -8.71
N PRO A 216 -9.46 25.12 -9.33
CA PRO A 216 -10.16 26.08 -10.17
C PRO A 216 -10.53 27.30 -9.33
N LYS A 217 -10.31 28.48 -9.90
CA LYS A 217 -10.66 29.75 -9.29
C LYS A 217 -12.17 29.95 -9.33
N GLY A 218 -12.68 30.60 -8.28
CA GLY A 218 -14.09 30.85 -8.12
C GLY A 218 -14.61 32.08 -8.88
N ILE A 219 -15.93 32.19 -8.88
CA ILE A 219 -16.70 33.33 -9.37
C ILE A 219 -17.25 34.05 -8.15
N LEU A 220 -16.93 35.33 -7.99
CA LEU A 220 -17.48 36.16 -6.92
C LEU A 220 -18.86 36.68 -7.32
N ALA A 221 -19.86 36.49 -6.47
CA ALA A 221 -21.23 36.93 -6.68
C ALA A 221 -21.65 37.93 -5.60
N PRO A 222 -22.48 38.94 -5.91
CA PRO A 222 -23.00 39.84 -4.90
C PRO A 222 -24.04 39.12 -4.03
N ASP A 223 -24.25 39.63 -2.82
CA ASP A 223 -25.37 39.22 -1.97
C ASP A 223 -26.62 40.01 -2.34
N SER A 224 -27.62 39.35 -2.94
CA SER A 224 -28.86 39.97 -3.40
C SER A 224 -29.99 38.96 -3.48
N ASP A 225 -31.20 39.38 -3.11
CA ASP A 225 -32.44 38.58 -3.17
C ASP A 225 -33.03 38.43 -4.60
N GLU A 226 -32.30 38.85 -5.64
CA GLU A 226 -32.78 38.77 -7.01
C GLU A 226 -32.88 37.31 -7.48
N SER A 227 -34.09 36.87 -7.84
CA SER A 227 -34.34 35.49 -8.28
C SER A 227 -33.49 35.06 -9.49
N LEU A 228 -33.22 35.98 -10.44
CA LEU A 228 -32.36 35.70 -11.60
C LEU A 228 -30.90 35.47 -11.21
N LEU A 229 -30.40 36.19 -10.18
CA LEU A 229 -29.06 35.96 -9.64
C LEU A 229 -29.01 34.58 -8.98
N ALA A 230 -29.98 34.26 -8.12
CA ALA A 230 -30.05 32.97 -7.43
C ALA A 230 -30.09 31.80 -8.43
N GLN A 231 -30.88 31.92 -9.51
CA GLN A 231 -30.90 30.93 -10.59
C GLN A 231 -29.53 30.83 -11.28
N LYS A 232 -28.91 31.96 -11.63
CA LYS A 232 -27.59 31.96 -12.28
C LYS A 232 -26.51 31.33 -11.40
N ILE A 233 -26.50 31.62 -10.11
CA ILE A 233 -25.58 31.00 -9.13
C ILE A 233 -25.82 29.49 -9.05
N SER A 234 -27.08 29.06 -8.99
CA SER A 234 -27.45 27.64 -8.97
C SER A 234 -26.98 26.91 -10.24
N ASP A 235 -27.22 27.51 -11.41
CA ASP A 235 -26.81 26.95 -12.71
C ASP A 235 -25.28 26.80 -12.78
N LEU A 236 -24.52 27.82 -12.39
CA LEU A 236 -23.06 27.79 -12.36
C LEU A 236 -22.55 26.68 -11.41
N ARG A 237 -23.12 26.59 -10.20
CA ARG A 237 -22.76 25.53 -9.24
C ARG A 237 -23.09 24.14 -9.78
N SER A 238 -24.21 23.98 -10.50
CA SER A 238 -24.58 22.71 -11.15
C SER A 238 -23.63 22.29 -12.27
N GLN A 239 -22.94 23.27 -12.88
CA GLN A 239 -21.91 23.07 -13.90
C GLN A 239 -20.51 22.79 -13.29
N GLY A 240 -20.39 22.77 -11.96
CA GLY A 240 -19.14 22.52 -11.26
C GLY A 240 -18.33 23.78 -10.93
N GLU A 241 -18.86 24.97 -11.20
CA GLU A 241 -18.20 26.23 -10.83
C GLU A 241 -18.29 26.48 -9.33
N LYS A 242 -17.23 27.08 -8.78
CA LYS A 242 -17.22 27.57 -7.39
C LYS A 242 -17.75 29.00 -7.38
N VAL A 243 -18.91 29.22 -6.78
CA VAL A 243 -19.46 30.58 -6.64
C VAL A 243 -19.43 31.00 -5.18
N VAL A 244 -18.64 32.04 -4.89
CA VAL A 244 -18.49 32.66 -3.56
C VAL A 244 -19.41 33.88 -3.50
N THR A 245 -20.30 33.93 -2.52
CA THR A 245 -21.14 35.11 -2.30
C THR A 245 -20.40 36.09 -1.40
N LEU A 246 -20.24 37.32 -1.87
CA LEU A 246 -19.68 38.42 -1.09
C LEU A 246 -20.75 38.93 -0.11
N LEU A 247 -20.63 38.55 1.15
CA LEU A 247 -21.53 39.00 2.21
C LEU A 247 -21.10 40.40 2.69
N GLY A 248 -21.86 41.43 2.32
CA GLY A 248 -21.55 42.81 2.67
C GLY A 248 -22.21 43.82 1.74
N THR A 249 -21.95 45.10 1.98
CA THR A 249 -22.45 46.22 1.14
C THR A 249 -21.47 46.65 0.06
N GLU A 250 -20.31 46.02 0.00
CA GLU A 250 -19.25 46.36 -0.93
C GLU A 250 -19.60 45.88 -2.36
N ASP A 251 -19.20 46.66 -3.36
CA ASP A 251 -19.45 46.31 -4.75
C ASP A 251 -18.42 45.26 -5.21
N VAL A 252 -18.93 44.11 -5.65
CA VAL A 252 -18.16 43.00 -6.24
C VAL A 252 -17.23 43.48 -7.37
N ALA A 253 -17.61 44.52 -8.11
CA ALA A 253 -16.78 45.08 -9.17
C ALA A 253 -15.47 45.69 -8.67
N ASN A 254 -15.43 46.16 -7.41
CA ASN A 254 -14.35 46.98 -6.87
C ASN A 254 -13.52 46.27 -5.78
N ILE A 255 -13.79 44.99 -5.52
CA ILE A 255 -13.08 44.21 -4.50
C ILE A 255 -11.98 43.34 -5.12
N ASP A 256 -10.84 43.31 -4.46
CA ASP A 256 -9.81 42.31 -4.72
C ASP A 256 -10.30 40.92 -4.25
N ALA A 257 -10.47 40.01 -5.20
CA ALA A 257 -11.00 38.68 -4.96
C ALA A 257 -9.90 37.61 -4.84
N SER A 258 -8.62 38.01 -4.80
CA SER A 258 -7.47 37.11 -4.66
C SER A 258 -7.57 36.24 -3.42
N ASP A 259 -7.96 36.83 -2.28
CA ASP A 259 -8.03 36.15 -0.98
C ASP A 259 -9.14 35.10 -0.94
N MET A 260 -10.19 35.30 -1.74
CA MET A 260 -11.29 34.35 -1.95
C MET A 260 -10.98 33.34 -3.06
N HIS A 261 -9.77 33.37 -3.63
CA HIS A 261 -9.35 32.52 -4.74
C HIS A 261 -10.32 32.60 -5.94
N CYS A 262 -10.84 33.79 -6.23
CA CYS A 262 -11.73 34.05 -7.37
C CYS A 262 -11.00 34.86 -8.45
N ASP A 263 -11.25 34.54 -9.73
CA ASP A 263 -10.76 35.32 -10.89
C ASP A 263 -11.86 35.96 -11.72
N ARG A 264 -13.10 35.56 -11.48
CA ARG A 264 -14.26 36.00 -12.24
C ARG A 264 -15.32 36.56 -11.30
N ARG A 265 -16.25 37.32 -11.84
CA ARG A 265 -17.31 38.01 -11.09
C ARG A 265 -18.64 37.88 -11.80
N LEU A 266 -19.73 37.79 -11.04
CA LEU A 266 -21.08 37.96 -11.56
C LEU A 266 -21.45 39.44 -11.54
N ILE A 267 -21.60 40.02 -12.73
CA ILE A 267 -21.97 41.41 -12.92
C ILE A 267 -23.33 41.50 -13.60
N LYS A 268 -24.16 42.42 -13.13
CA LYS A 268 -25.47 42.70 -13.74
C LYS A 268 -25.30 43.56 -14.98
N ARG A 269 -25.76 43.05 -16.13
CA ARG A 269 -25.80 43.76 -17.42
C ARG A 269 -27.24 43.80 -17.92
N GLY A 270 -27.91 44.94 -17.73
CA GLY A 270 -29.34 45.06 -18.00
C GLY A 270 -30.16 44.13 -17.10
N ALA A 271 -30.91 43.22 -17.72
CA ALA A 271 -31.73 42.22 -17.01
C ALA A 271 -31.02 40.87 -16.76
N ALA A 272 -29.76 40.73 -17.19
CA ALA A 272 -29.03 39.46 -17.11
C ALA A 272 -27.81 39.55 -16.19
N TRP A 273 -27.46 38.40 -15.59
CA TRP A 273 -26.23 38.21 -14.82
C TRP A 273 -25.19 37.49 -15.66
N VAL A 274 -24.03 38.11 -15.84
CA VAL A 274 -22.97 37.65 -16.72
C VAL A 274 -21.71 37.40 -15.89
N VAL A 275 -20.97 36.33 -16.24
CA VAL A 275 -19.66 36.05 -15.66
C VAL A 275 -18.62 36.85 -16.45
N GLU A 276 -17.90 37.72 -15.78
CA GLU A 276 -16.80 38.54 -16.32
C GLU A 276 -15.48 38.19 -15.64
#